data_AF-A0A7C1RKQ1-F1
#
_entry.id   AF-A0A7C1RKQ1-F1
#
_cell.length_a   1.000
_cell.length_b   1.000
_cell.length_c   1.000
_cell.angle_alpha   90.00
_cell.angle_beta   90.00
_cell.angle_gamma   90.00
#
_symmetry.space_group_name_H-M   'P 1'
#
loop_
_entity.id
_entity.type
_entity.pdbx_description
1 polymer ?
#
loop_
_entity_poly.entity_id
_entity_poly.type
_entity_poly.pdbx_seq_one_letter_code
_entity_poly.pdbx_strand_id
1 'polypeptide(L)' 'TSQDIVQEIKKKFNIEIDHRKVDLEEPIRVIGVKEVFLKLHPEVEVPLRIEVKKAKARKSSKE' A
#
# COMPACT_ATOMS: atom_id res chain seq x y z
N THR A 1 8.23 -0.80 -2.70
CA THR A 1 8.81 -0.62 -1.33
C THR A 1 7.89 0.26 -0.49
N SER A 2 8.18 0.57 0.78
CA SER A 2 7.34 1.48 1.59
C SER A 2 7.04 2.82 0.90
N GLN A 3 7.97 3.31 0.07
CA GLN A 3 7.75 4.48 -0.80
C GLN A 3 6.61 4.30 -1.83
N ASP A 4 6.53 3.16 -2.53
CA ASP A 4 5.42 2.90 -3.48
C ASP A 4 4.06 2.98 -2.81
N ILE A 5 3.96 2.41 -1.60
CA ILE A 5 2.73 2.38 -0.81
C ILE A 5 2.29 3.81 -0.49
N VAL A 6 3.22 4.63 0.00
CA VAL A 6 2.96 6.05 0.29
C VAL A 6 2.56 6.83 -0.97
N GLN A 7 3.24 6.60 -2.10
CA GLN A 7 2.92 7.26 -3.36
C GLN A 7 1.51 6.91 -3.84
N GLU A 8 1.11 5.66 -3.73
CA GLU A 8 -0.21 5.21 -4.16
C GLU A 8 -1.32 5.69 -3.21
N ILE A 9 -1.07 5.74 -1.91
CA ILE A 9 -2.01 6.34 -0.94
C ILE A 9 -2.15 7.84 -1.19
N LYS A 10 -1.03 8.56 -1.41
CA LYS A 10 -1.06 9.99 -1.76
C LYS A 10 -1.86 10.23 -3.04
N LYS A 11 -1.72 9.37 -4.06
CA LYS A 11 -2.51 9.48 -5.30
C LYS A 11 -3.99 9.18 -5.12
N LYS A 12 -4.36 8.13 -4.38
CA LYS A 12 -5.76 7.69 -4.24
C LYS A 12 -6.55 8.50 -3.22
N PHE A 13 -5.93 8.87 -2.11
CA PHE A 13 -6.58 9.52 -0.98
C PHE A 13 -6.17 10.98 -0.80
N ASN A 14 -5.14 11.47 -1.53
CA ASN A 14 -4.61 12.83 -1.37
C ASN A 14 -4.12 13.13 0.06
N ILE A 15 -3.76 12.09 0.81
CA ILE A 15 -3.22 12.18 2.17
C ILE A 15 -1.70 12.02 2.09
N GLU A 16 -0.95 12.95 2.68
CA GLU A 16 0.50 12.81 2.85
C GLU A 16 0.81 11.96 4.08
N ILE A 17 1.38 10.79 3.85
CA ILE A 17 1.76 9.84 4.90
C ILE A 17 3.26 9.65 4.82
N ASP A 18 3.91 9.74 5.97
CA ASP A 18 5.35 9.54 6.07
C ASP A 18 5.69 8.04 5.98
N HIS A 19 6.71 7.67 5.22
CA HIS A 19 7.11 6.27 5.05
C HIS A 19 7.52 5.57 6.35
N ARG A 20 7.88 6.34 7.41
CA ARG A 20 8.20 5.83 8.75
C ARG A 20 6.97 5.42 9.54
N LYS A 21 5.78 5.89 9.14
CA LYS A 21 4.49 5.54 9.74
C LYS A 21 3.90 4.24 9.19
N VAL A 22 4.49 3.71 8.11
CA VAL A 22 4.09 2.43 7.52
C VAL A 22 4.91 1.34 8.19
N ASP A 23 4.24 0.50 8.97
CA ASP A 23 4.84 -0.65 9.63
C ASP A 23 5.02 -1.76 8.58
N LEU A 24 6.18 -1.74 7.92
CA LEU A 24 6.55 -2.69 6.87
C LEU A 24 7.91 -3.30 7.22
N GLU A 25 7.89 -4.36 8.03
CA GLU A 25 9.09 -5.08 8.50
C GLU A 25 9.89 -5.68 7.33
N GLU A 26 9.20 -6.15 6.29
CA GLU A 26 9.83 -6.72 5.10
C GLU A 26 9.22 -6.20 3.80
N PRO A 27 10.05 -5.93 2.76
CA PRO A 27 9.55 -5.57 1.45
C PRO A 27 8.67 -6.70 0.89
N ILE A 28 7.51 -6.34 0.33
CA ILE A 28 6.57 -7.32 -0.24
C ILE A 28 7.18 -7.92 -1.51
N ARG A 29 7.62 -9.18 -1.42
CA ARG A 29 8.21 -9.96 -2.53
C ARG A 29 7.23 -10.96 -3.16
N VAL A 30 6.06 -11.13 -2.55
CA VAL A 30 5.00 -12.03 -3.00
C VAL A 30 3.86 -11.27 -3.65
N ILE A 31 3.26 -11.87 -4.66
CA ILE A 31 2.00 -11.41 -5.23
C ILE A 31 0.85 -11.90 -4.35
N GLY A 32 -0.10 -11.03 -4.02
CA GLY A 32 -1.21 -11.35 -3.14
C GLY A 32 -1.65 -10.17 -2.29
N VAL A 33 -2.54 -10.46 -1.34
CA VAL A 33 -3.04 -9.48 -0.36
C VAL A 33 -2.16 -9.55 0.88
N LYS A 34 -1.65 -8.40 1.30
CA LYS A 34 -0.90 -8.24 2.54
C LYS A 34 -1.59 -7.18 3.40
N GLU A 35 -1.79 -7.50 4.66
CA GLU A 35 -2.26 -6.54 5.66
C GLU A 35 -1.03 -5.86 6.27
N VAL A 36 -1.00 -4.52 6.21
CA VAL A 36 0.03 -3.69 6.83
C VAL A 36 -0.62 -2.68 7.76
N PHE A 37 0.06 -2.30 8.84
CA PHE A 37 -0.49 -1.32 9.78
C PHE A 37 0.08 0.06 9.50
N LEU A 38 -0.79 1.06 9.49
CA LEU A 38 -0.42 2.46 9.37
C LEU A 38 -0.62 3.17 10.70
N LYS A 39 0.45 3.74 11.24
CA LYS A 39 0.44 4.58 12.44
C LYS A 39 0.32 6.04 12.04
N LEU A 40 -0.88 6.48 11.66
CA LEU A 40 -1.15 7.86 11.24
C LEU A 40 -0.89 8.86 12.38
N HIS A 41 -1.31 8.49 13.59
CA HIS A 41 -1.17 9.25 14.83
C HIS A 41 -0.83 8.27 15.98
N PRO A 42 -0.13 8.68 17.05
CA PRO A 42 0.22 7.83 18.19
C PRO A 42 -0.96 7.06 18.84
N GLU A 43 -2.20 7.50 18.62
CA GLU A 43 -3.40 6.85 19.17
C GLU A 43 -4.27 6.15 18.09
N VAL A 44 -3.88 6.22 16.81
CA VAL A 44 -4.68 5.69 15.70
C VAL A 44 -3.82 4.82 14.79
N GLU A 45 -4.04 3.51 14.92
CA GLU A 45 -3.48 2.46 14.09
C GLU A 45 -4.55 1.97 13.12
N VAL A 46 -4.29 2.06 11.82
CA VAL A 46 -5.26 1.64 10.79
C VAL A 46 -4.70 0.44 10.02
N PRO A 47 -5.42 -0.70 9.98
CA PRO A 47 -5.03 -1.82 9.13
C PRO A 47 -5.33 -1.47 7.67
N LEU A 48 -4.33 -1.60 6.81
CA LEU A 48 -4.39 -1.30 5.39
C LEU A 48 -4.14 -2.59 4.60
N ARG A 49 -5.13 -2.96 3.78
CA ARG A 49 -5.03 -4.12 2.88
C ARG A 49 -4.39 -3.68 1.56
N ILE A 50 -3.16 -4.14 1.33
CA ILE A 50 -2.42 -3.89 0.11
C ILE A 50 -2.52 -5.13 -0.76
N GLU A 51 -3.05 -4.96 -1.96
CA GLU A 51 -3.08 -6.01 -2.97
C GLU A 51 -1.96 -5.78 -3.99
N VAL A 52 -0.92 -6.63 -3.94
CA VAL A 52 0.19 -6.59 -4.89
C VAL A 52 -0.17 -7.42 -6.11
N LYS A 53 -0.54 -6.72 -7.19
CA LYS A 53 -0.79 -7.30 -8.52
C LYS A 53 0.47 -7.18 -9.39
N LYS A 54 0.76 -8.21 -10.20
CA LYS A 54 1.75 -8.05 -11.28
C LYS A 54 1.30 -6.90 -12.18
N ALA A 55 2.25 -6.05 -12.58
CA ALA A 55 2.01 -5.00 -13.57
C ALA A 55 1.52 -5.67 -14.87
N LYS A 56 0.20 -5.72 -15.05
CA LYS A 56 -0.38 -6.20 -16.29
C LYS A 56 -0.09 -5.13 -17.34
N ALA A 57 0.78 -5.48 -18.29
CA ALA A 57 0.75 -4.85 -19.61
C ALA A 57 -0.70 -4.91 -20.12
N ARG A 58 -1.16 -3.78 -20.67
CA ARG A 58 -2.54 -3.52 -21.07
C ARG A 58 -3.21 -4.69 -21.82
N LYS A 59 -4.54 -4.75 -21.60
CA LYS A 59 -5.63 -5.30 -22.43
C LYS A 59 -6.15 -6.71 -22.12
N SER A 60 -7.46 -6.75 -21.81
CA SER A 60 -8.55 -7.49 -22.48
C SER A 60 -9.65 -7.76 -21.43
N SER A 61 -10.79 -7.09 -21.56
CA SER A 61 -12.03 -7.64 -22.13
C SER A 61 -12.71 -8.64 -21.19
N LYS A 62 -13.82 -8.19 -20.60
CA LYS A 62 -15.09 -8.89 -20.29
C LYS A 62 -15.73 -8.17 -19.10
N GLU A 63 -16.98 -7.73 -19.16
CA GLU A 63 -18.10 -7.99 -20.08
C GLU A 63 -19.05 -6.77 -20.05
#